data_AF-A0A453P7G3-F1
#
_entry.id   AF-A0A453P7G3-F1
#
_cell.length_a   1.000
_cell.length_b   1.000
_cell.length_c   1.000
_cell.angle_alpha   90.00
_cell.angle_beta   90.00
_cell.angle_gamma   90.00
#
_symmetry.space_group_name_H-M   'P 1'
#
loop_
_entity.id
_entity.type
_entity.pdbx_description
1 polymer ?
#
loop_
_entity_poly.entity_id
_entity_poly.type
_entity_poly.pdbx_seq_one_letter_code
_entity_poly.pdbx_strand_id
1 'polypeptide(L)'
;MRGSLNDSTGNQEPTASLLPPCAPKTIILGFSKGGVVVNQLVAELSYWASKSAKGSVDVSRQNSALLTPDLLVPATASDILSSISEFHYLDVGLSCPGAYTTDHAVIKGIASYVSQTTDSLCFVLHGTPRQWSDPNRPWILAEKNTMLRLLQDEANKCEGRLTLSEKRYFGGRPRSLLMHFEILEAMDIS
;
A
#
# COMPACT_ATOMS: atom_id res chain seq x y z
N MET A 1 -43.91 -19.34 53.65
CA MET A 1 -42.49 -19.61 53.93
C MET A 1 -41.93 -20.37 52.73
N ARG A 2 -40.99 -19.76 51.99
CA ARG A 2 -39.62 -20.26 51.72
C ARG A 2 -39.57 -21.72 51.21
N GLY A 3 -39.00 -22.06 50.07
CA GLY A 3 -38.16 -21.35 49.11
C GLY A 3 -37.79 -22.29 47.96
N SER A 4 -37.32 -21.68 46.86
CA SER A 4 -36.74 -22.31 45.67
C SER A 4 -35.48 -23.14 45.99
N LEU A 5 -35.15 -24.12 45.15
CA LEU A 5 -33.79 -24.35 44.63
C LEU A 5 -33.82 -25.23 43.37
N ASN A 6 -33.27 -24.66 42.30
CA ASN A 6 -32.98 -25.26 41.01
C ASN A 6 -31.80 -26.23 41.12
N ASP A 7 -31.72 -27.21 40.22
CA ASP A 7 -30.43 -27.63 39.65
C ASP A 7 -30.64 -28.26 38.27
N SER A 8 -30.49 -27.44 37.24
CA SER A 8 -30.30 -27.88 35.86
C SER A 8 -28.92 -27.34 35.46
N THR A 9 -27.89 -28.15 35.62
CA THR A 9 -26.52 -27.87 35.19
C THR A 9 -26.47 -27.85 33.66
N GLY A 10 -26.71 -26.68 33.08
CA GLY A 10 -26.34 -26.37 31.71
C GLY A 10 -24.85 -26.10 31.64
N ASN A 11 -24.08 -27.02 31.08
CA ASN A 11 -22.72 -26.76 30.64
C ASN A 11 -22.78 -25.77 29.48
N GLN A 12 -22.65 -24.47 29.76
CA GLN A 12 -22.28 -23.49 28.76
C GLN A 12 -20.76 -23.54 28.60
N GLU A 13 -20.31 -24.10 27.47
CA GLU A 13 -18.96 -23.84 26.98
C GLU A 13 -18.76 -22.33 26.84
N PRO A 14 -17.57 -21.78 27.18
CA PRO A 14 -17.28 -20.39 26.90
C PRO A 14 -17.24 -20.21 25.40
N THR A 15 -18.21 -19.48 24.85
CA THR A 15 -18.15 -18.92 23.50
C THR A 15 -16.94 -18.00 23.42
N ALA A 16 -15.79 -18.56 23.03
CA ALA A 16 -14.63 -17.79 22.62
C ALA A 16 -15.11 -16.85 21.52
N SER A 17 -15.14 -15.56 21.81
CA SER A 17 -15.38 -14.51 20.82
C SER A 17 -14.22 -14.59 19.82
N LEU A 18 -14.42 -15.35 18.74
CA LEU A 18 -13.52 -15.37 17.61
C LEU A 18 -13.59 -13.98 16.99
N LEU A 19 -12.60 -13.15 17.29
CA LEU A 19 -12.37 -11.93 16.51
C LEU A 19 -12.28 -12.36 15.04
N PRO A 20 -12.97 -11.67 14.12
CA PRO A 20 -12.84 -12.00 12.71
C PRO A 20 -11.36 -12.00 12.32
N PRO A 21 -10.88 -12.98 11.53
CA PRO A 21 -9.48 -13.02 11.14
C PRO A 21 -9.11 -11.71 10.45
N CYS A 22 -8.16 -10.97 11.01
CA CYS A 22 -7.61 -9.79 10.36
C CYS A 22 -6.87 -10.27 9.11
N ALA A 23 -7.31 -9.84 7.92
CA ALA A 23 -6.63 -10.19 6.69
C ALA A 23 -5.17 -9.68 6.73
N PRO A 24 -4.19 -10.48 6.25
CA PRO A 24 -2.80 -10.06 6.26
C PRO A 24 -2.61 -8.81 5.39
N LYS A 25 -1.86 -7.84 5.90
CA LYS A 25 -1.49 -6.64 5.15
C LYS A 25 -0.26 -6.91 4.28
N THR A 26 -0.30 -6.44 3.04
CA THR A 26 0.77 -6.61 2.05
C THR A 26 1.55 -5.31 1.89
N ILE A 27 2.87 -5.41 2.01
CA ILE A 27 3.81 -4.33 1.68
C ILE A 27 4.46 -4.65 0.35
N ILE A 28 4.38 -3.73 -0.62
CA ILE A 28 5.02 -3.87 -1.93
C ILE A 28 6.25 -3.00 -1.99
N LEU A 29 7.40 -3.61 -2.31
CA LEU A 29 8.67 -2.92 -2.44
C LEU A 29 9.26 -3.08 -3.84
N GLY A 30 9.50 -1.93 -4.49
CA GLY A 30 10.11 -1.87 -5.82
C GLY A 30 11.50 -1.26 -5.77
N PHE A 31 12.54 -2.09 -5.85
CA PHE A 31 13.93 -1.64 -5.92
C PHE A 31 14.40 -1.42 -7.36
N SER A 32 15.11 -0.32 -7.63
CA SER A 32 15.73 -0.04 -8.94
C SER A 32 14.68 0.03 -10.06
N LYS A 33 14.69 -0.90 -11.02
CA LYS A 33 13.65 -1.03 -12.06
C LYS A 33 12.32 -1.58 -11.52
N GLY A 34 12.33 -2.19 -10.34
CA GLY A 34 11.14 -2.68 -9.65
C GLY A 34 10.10 -1.59 -9.40
N GLY A 35 10.50 -0.31 -9.30
CA GLY A 35 9.55 0.80 -9.21
C GLY A 35 8.59 0.91 -10.40
N VAL A 36 8.96 0.39 -11.59
CA VAL A 36 8.05 0.31 -12.73
C VAL A 36 6.94 -0.71 -12.50
N VAL A 37 7.27 -1.82 -11.86
CA VAL A 37 6.28 -2.82 -11.45
C VAL A 37 5.34 -2.22 -10.40
N VAL A 38 5.88 -1.43 -9.47
CA VAL A 38 5.06 -0.69 -8.50
C VAL A 38 4.13 0.30 -9.21
N ASN A 39 4.60 1.05 -10.20
CA ASN A 39 3.74 1.94 -11.00
C ASN A 39 2.58 1.16 -11.65
N GLN A 40 2.83 -0.03 -12.19
CA GLN A 40 1.77 -0.88 -12.75
C GLN A 40 0.77 -1.32 -11.67
N LEU A 41 1.24 -1.78 -10.52
CA LEU A 41 0.35 -2.21 -9.42
C LEU A 41 -0.50 -1.06 -8.88
N VAL A 42 0.05 0.14 -8.78
CA VAL A 42 -0.68 1.36 -8.43
C VAL A 42 -1.75 1.67 -9.48
N ALA A 43 -1.43 1.52 -10.77
CA ALA A 43 -2.40 1.70 -11.85
C ALA A 43 -3.53 0.65 -11.81
N GLU A 44 -3.20 -0.63 -11.56
CA GLU A 44 -4.18 -1.71 -11.42
C GLU A 44 -5.11 -1.47 -10.22
N LEU A 45 -4.57 -1.06 -9.07
CA LEU A 45 -5.38 -0.74 -7.89
C LEU A 45 -6.37 0.41 -8.18
N SER A 46 -5.89 1.48 -8.82
CA SER A 46 -6.70 2.62 -9.27
C SER A 46 -7.80 2.19 -10.24
N TYR A 47 -7.46 1.36 -11.23
CA TYR A 47 -8.40 0.86 -12.24
C TYR A 47 -9.47 -0.05 -11.61
N TRP A 48 -9.06 -0.97 -10.75
CA TRP A 48 -9.96 -1.86 -10.03
C TRP A 48 -10.95 -1.08 -9.15
N ALA A 49 -10.47 -0.07 -8.40
CA ALA A 49 -11.34 0.79 -7.59
C ALA A 49 -12.36 1.57 -8.43
N SER A 50 -11.97 1.98 -9.65
CA SER A 50 -12.86 2.65 -10.60
C SER A 50 -13.95 1.72 -11.17
N LYS A 51 -13.68 0.41 -11.28
CA LYS A 51 -14.66 -0.60 -11.70
C LYS A 51 -15.63 -0.97 -10.59
N SER A 52 -15.14 -1.04 -9.36
CA SER A 52 -15.96 -1.26 -8.17
C SER A 52 -17.05 -0.20 -8.04
N ALA A 53 -16.67 1.08 -8.07
CA ALA A 53 -17.59 2.20 -7.92
C ALA A 53 -18.71 2.25 -8.98
N LYS A 54 -18.51 1.62 -10.14
CA LYS A 54 -19.50 1.53 -11.23
C LYS A 54 -20.46 0.34 -11.11
N GLY A 55 -20.46 -0.35 -9.96
CA GLY A 55 -21.38 -1.46 -9.67
C GLY A 55 -21.05 -2.77 -10.39
N SER A 56 -19.83 -2.89 -10.95
CA SER A 56 -19.42 -4.11 -11.68
C SER A 56 -18.72 -5.14 -10.79
N VAL A 57 -18.22 -4.73 -9.62
CA VAL A 57 -17.55 -5.59 -8.63
C VAL A 57 -17.90 -5.04 -7.23
N ASP A 58 -18.44 -5.89 -6.35
CA ASP A 58 -18.87 -5.48 -5.01
C ASP A 58 -17.67 -5.44 -4.05
N VAL A 59 -17.08 -4.26 -3.83
CA VAL A 59 -15.99 -4.05 -2.84
C VAL A 59 -16.48 -4.20 -1.39
N SER A 60 -17.78 -4.07 -1.14
CA SER A 60 -18.35 -4.20 0.21
C SER A 60 -18.58 -5.65 0.64
N ARG A 61 -18.62 -6.60 -0.30
CA ARG A 61 -18.90 -8.02 0.00
C ARG A 61 -17.71 -8.84 0.49
N GLN A 62 -16.49 -8.30 0.50
CA GLN A 62 -15.29 -9.07 0.86
C GLN A 62 -15.01 -9.20 2.36
N ASN A 63 -15.85 -8.65 3.24
CA ASN A 63 -15.86 -9.09 4.65
C ASN A 63 -16.42 -10.52 4.84
N SER A 64 -16.84 -11.18 3.76
CA SER A 64 -17.25 -12.57 3.75
C SER A 64 -16.68 -13.33 2.55
N ALA A 65 -15.43 -13.05 2.16
CA ALA A 65 -14.64 -14.17 1.67
C ALA A 65 -14.70 -15.21 2.80
N LEU A 66 -15.17 -16.42 2.47
CA LEU A 66 -14.95 -17.58 3.30
C LEU A 66 -13.44 -17.70 3.46
N LEU A 67 -12.87 -16.96 4.41
CA LEU A 67 -11.62 -17.28 5.04
C LEU A 67 -11.93 -18.59 5.74
N THR A 68 -11.85 -19.69 4.98
CA THR A 68 -11.40 -20.94 5.56
C THR A 68 -10.19 -20.53 6.39
N PRO A 69 -10.21 -20.73 7.72
CA PRO A 69 -9.23 -20.18 8.64
C PRO A 69 -7.76 -20.51 8.28
N ASP A 70 -7.55 -21.41 7.32
CA ASP A 70 -6.26 -21.95 6.89
C ASP A 70 -5.68 -21.35 5.59
N LEU A 71 -6.39 -20.49 4.85
CA LEU A 71 -5.88 -19.95 3.58
C LEU A 71 -5.18 -18.60 3.77
N LEU A 72 -3.89 -18.67 4.13
CA LEU A 72 -2.93 -17.54 4.13
C LEU A 72 -2.60 -17.00 2.73
N VAL A 73 -3.19 -17.57 1.67
CA VAL A 73 -2.84 -17.29 0.27
C VAL A 73 -4.02 -16.58 -0.42
N PRO A 74 -3.79 -15.40 -1.00
CA PRO A 74 -4.78 -14.70 -1.82
C PRO A 74 -5.31 -15.59 -2.95
N ALA A 75 -6.64 -15.69 -3.11
CA ALA A 75 -7.26 -16.54 -4.13
C ALA A 75 -7.46 -15.79 -5.45
N THR A 76 -7.56 -14.46 -5.40
CA THR A 76 -7.78 -13.59 -6.56
C THR A 76 -6.82 -12.41 -6.61
N ALA A 77 -6.67 -11.79 -7.79
CA ALA A 77 -5.93 -10.55 -7.93
C ALA A 77 -6.52 -9.41 -7.07
N SER A 78 -7.84 -9.40 -6.89
CA SER A 78 -8.51 -8.42 -6.03
C SER A 78 -8.15 -8.61 -4.56
N ASP A 79 -7.99 -9.85 -4.10
CA ASP A 79 -7.56 -10.13 -2.72
C ASP A 79 -6.13 -9.61 -2.47
N ILE A 80 -5.25 -9.74 -3.46
CA ILE A 80 -3.90 -9.15 -3.39
C ILE A 80 -4.02 -7.63 -3.34
N LEU A 81 -4.70 -7.02 -4.32
CA LEU A 81 -4.79 -5.57 -4.43
C LEU A 81 -5.42 -4.89 -3.21
N SER A 82 -6.47 -5.49 -2.64
CA SER A 82 -7.15 -4.96 -1.45
C SER A 82 -6.34 -5.16 -0.17
N SER A 83 -5.42 -6.13 -0.14
CA SER A 83 -4.52 -6.34 1.00
C SER A 83 -3.34 -5.36 1.05
N ILE A 84 -3.04 -4.63 -0.02
CA ILE A 84 -1.88 -3.73 -0.08
C ILE A 84 -2.11 -2.55 0.86
N SER A 85 -1.26 -2.44 1.88
CA SER A 85 -1.26 -1.30 2.80
C SER A 85 -0.17 -0.29 2.47
N GLU A 86 0.90 -0.69 1.79
CA GLU A 86 2.07 0.18 1.56
C GLU A 86 2.76 -0.07 0.22
N PHE A 87 3.13 1.03 -0.45
CA PHE A 87 3.98 1.02 -1.63
C PHE A 87 5.32 1.72 -1.33
N HIS A 88 6.41 0.96 -1.40
CA HIS A 88 7.77 1.44 -1.22
C HIS A 88 8.49 1.53 -2.56
N TYR A 89 8.82 2.75 -2.96
CA TYR A 89 9.68 3.04 -4.09
C TYR A 89 11.12 3.15 -3.60
N LEU A 90 11.93 2.12 -3.83
CA LEU A 90 13.29 2.03 -3.29
C LEU A 90 14.36 2.34 -4.34
N ASP A 91 14.99 3.52 -4.21
CA ASP A 91 16.05 4.02 -5.10
C ASP A 91 15.76 3.73 -6.58
N VAL A 92 14.54 4.08 -6.97
CA VAL A 92 13.97 3.75 -8.28
C VAL A 92 14.66 4.58 -9.36
N GLY A 93 14.97 3.91 -10.47
CA GLY A 93 15.63 4.57 -11.58
C GLY A 93 15.53 3.81 -12.90
N LEU A 94 15.36 4.58 -13.97
CA LEU A 94 15.31 4.10 -15.35
C LEU A 94 16.32 4.85 -16.22
N SER A 95 16.56 4.33 -17.42
CA SER A 95 17.36 5.00 -18.45
C SER A 95 16.52 5.93 -19.34
N CYS A 96 15.20 5.94 -19.13
CA CYS A 96 14.23 6.79 -19.81
C CYS A 96 13.18 7.28 -18.80
N PRO A 97 12.31 8.24 -19.17
CA PRO A 97 11.14 8.61 -18.36
C PRO A 97 10.25 7.43 -17.97
N GLY A 98 9.54 7.55 -16.86
CA GLY A 98 8.60 6.56 -16.31
C GLY A 98 9.07 5.85 -15.02
N ALA A 99 10.04 6.43 -14.31
CA ALA A 99 10.51 5.89 -13.03
C ALA A 99 9.42 6.01 -11.95
N TYR A 100 8.68 7.12 -11.94
CA TYR A 100 7.54 7.35 -11.06
C TYR A 100 6.31 7.72 -11.89
N THR A 101 5.12 7.31 -11.46
CA THR A 101 3.89 7.69 -12.17
C THR A 101 3.63 9.19 -12.03
N THR A 102 3.34 9.84 -13.16
CA THR A 102 2.90 11.25 -13.21
C THR A 102 1.47 11.36 -13.70
N ASP A 103 0.74 10.24 -13.76
CA ASP A 103 -0.62 10.19 -14.26
C ASP A 103 -1.63 10.62 -13.18
N HIS A 104 -2.25 11.79 -13.39
CA HIS A 104 -3.28 12.33 -12.51
C HIS A 104 -4.48 11.40 -12.34
N ALA A 105 -4.89 10.68 -13.40
CA ALA A 105 -6.03 9.79 -13.34
C ALA A 105 -5.75 8.60 -12.44
N VAL A 106 -4.51 8.07 -12.48
CA VAL A 106 -4.07 7.00 -11.59
C VAL A 106 -4.10 7.45 -10.13
N ILE A 107 -3.49 8.59 -9.80
CA ILE A 107 -3.44 9.08 -8.41
C ILE A 107 -4.84 9.42 -7.88
N LYS A 108 -5.72 9.99 -8.70
CA LYS A 108 -7.12 10.23 -8.33
C LYS A 108 -7.89 8.92 -8.09
N GLY A 109 -7.61 7.88 -8.85
CA GLY A 109 -8.20 6.56 -8.64
C GLY A 109 -7.73 5.93 -7.32
N ILE A 110 -6.47 6.15 -6.92
CA ILE A 110 -5.97 5.77 -5.58
C ILE A 110 -6.73 6.51 -4.48
N ALA A 111 -6.94 7.82 -4.59
CA ALA A 111 -7.71 8.58 -3.62
C ALA A 111 -9.15 8.03 -3.50
N SER A 112 -9.74 7.69 -4.65
CA SER A 112 -11.08 7.11 -4.73
C SER A 112 -11.15 5.72 -4.09
N TYR A 113 -10.11 4.90 -4.26
CA TYR A 113 -9.96 3.61 -3.58
C TYR A 113 -9.93 3.79 -2.07
N VAL A 114 -9.05 4.66 -1.55
CA VAL A 114 -8.95 4.94 -0.12
C VAL A 114 -10.31 5.41 0.39
N SER A 115 -11.00 6.30 -0.32
CA SER A 115 -12.32 6.80 0.08
C SER A 115 -13.41 5.72 0.20
N GLN A 116 -13.28 4.61 -0.53
CA GLN A 116 -14.23 3.50 -0.53
C GLN A 116 -13.92 2.42 0.53
N THR A 117 -12.73 2.44 1.13
CA THR A 117 -12.30 1.47 2.13
C THR A 117 -12.17 2.09 3.51
N THR A 118 -12.14 1.26 4.55
CA THR A 118 -11.81 1.71 5.91
C THR A 118 -10.31 1.75 6.18
N ASP A 119 -9.53 1.11 5.32
CA ASP A 119 -8.09 0.97 5.48
C ASP A 119 -7.32 2.23 5.05
N SER A 120 -6.11 2.35 5.58
CA SER A 120 -5.13 3.35 5.18
C SER A 120 -4.16 2.78 4.16
N LEU A 121 -3.73 3.62 3.21
CA LEU A 121 -2.73 3.29 2.22
C LEU A 121 -1.54 4.25 2.33
N CYS A 122 -0.32 3.72 2.42
CA CYS A 122 0.90 4.50 2.54
C CYS A 122 1.75 4.44 1.28
N PHE A 123 2.34 5.58 0.90
CA PHE A 123 3.40 5.65 -0.10
C PHE A 123 4.70 6.12 0.55
N VAL A 124 5.75 5.32 0.39
CA VAL A 124 7.09 5.67 0.89
C VAL A 124 8.06 5.77 -0.28
N LEU A 125 8.60 6.97 -0.49
CA LEU A 125 9.58 7.25 -1.53
C LEU A 125 10.96 7.28 -0.88
N HIS A 126 11.74 6.23 -1.12
CA HIS A 126 13.12 6.12 -0.64
C HIS A 126 14.08 6.44 -1.77
N GLY A 127 15.09 7.26 -1.49
CA GLY A 127 16.08 7.57 -2.52
C GLY A 127 17.43 8.03 -2.01
N THR A 128 18.42 7.82 -2.86
CA THR A 128 19.80 8.23 -2.67
C THR A 128 20.19 9.33 -3.67
N PRO A 129 21.32 10.03 -3.45
CA PRO A 129 21.92 10.89 -4.47
C PRO A 129 22.18 10.20 -5.82
N ARG A 130 22.32 8.86 -5.86
CA ARG A 130 22.53 8.11 -7.12
C ARG A 130 21.39 8.30 -8.10
N GLN A 131 20.14 8.37 -7.62
CA GLN A 131 18.95 8.52 -8.46
C GLN A 131 18.41 9.95 -8.41
N TRP A 132 18.25 10.52 -7.21
CA TRP A 132 17.60 11.82 -7.01
C TRP A 132 18.51 13.02 -7.30
N SER A 133 19.79 12.81 -7.53
CA SER A 133 20.75 13.86 -7.89
C SER A 133 21.56 13.51 -9.14
N ASP A 134 20.99 12.67 -10.02
CA ASP A 134 21.64 12.29 -11.28
C ASP A 134 21.44 13.38 -12.36
N PRO A 135 22.47 14.16 -12.72
CA PRO A 135 22.34 15.22 -13.71
C PRO A 135 22.06 14.69 -15.12
N ASN A 136 22.39 13.42 -15.39
CA ASN A 136 22.16 12.80 -16.70
C ASN A 136 20.72 12.28 -16.82
N ARG A 137 20.00 12.15 -15.71
CA ARG A 137 18.64 11.61 -15.66
C ARG A 137 17.73 12.51 -14.83
N PRO A 138 17.60 13.80 -15.19
CA PRO A 138 16.87 14.79 -14.40
C PRO A 138 15.38 14.45 -14.25
N TRP A 139 14.82 13.67 -15.17
CA TRP A 139 13.43 13.21 -15.12
C TRP A 139 13.14 12.36 -13.88
N ILE A 140 14.10 11.62 -13.32
CA ILE A 140 13.85 10.79 -12.13
C ILE A 140 13.41 11.64 -10.95
N LEU A 141 14.16 12.72 -10.67
CA LEU A 141 13.81 13.64 -9.59
C LEU A 141 12.50 14.38 -9.89
N ALA A 142 12.30 14.79 -11.15
CA ALA A 142 11.12 15.53 -11.59
C ALA A 142 9.85 14.69 -11.48
N GLU A 143 9.85 13.45 -11.96
CA GLU A 143 8.74 12.50 -11.85
C GLU A 143 8.44 12.17 -10.38
N LYS A 144 9.48 11.92 -9.58
CA LYS A 144 9.32 11.70 -8.12
C LYS A 144 8.64 12.89 -7.45
N ASN A 145 9.08 14.12 -7.76
CA ASN A 145 8.48 15.34 -7.21
C ASN A 145 7.03 15.52 -7.68
N THR A 146 6.74 15.20 -8.94
CA THR A 146 5.38 15.26 -9.48
C THR A 146 4.49 14.25 -8.77
N MET A 147 4.88 12.98 -8.70
CA MET A 147 4.14 11.93 -7.99
C MET A 147 3.86 12.32 -6.53
N LEU A 148 4.90 12.79 -5.81
CA LEU A 148 4.77 13.25 -4.42
C LEU A 148 3.73 14.37 -4.28
N ARG A 149 3.78 15.37 -5.17
CA ARG A 149 2.80 16.47 -5.18
C ARG A 149 1.38 15.96 -5.41
N LEU A 150 1.18 15.10 -6.42
CA LEU A 150 -0.14 14.57 -6.75
C LEU A 150 -0.74 13.76 -5.61
N LEU A 151 0.08 12.91 -4.99
CA LEU A 151 -0.36 12.14 -3.83
C LEU A 151 -0.65 13.05 -2.64
N GLN A 152 0.16 14.09 -2.39
CA GLN A 152 -0.10 15.05 -1.31
C GLN A 152 -1.41 15.82 -1.52
N ASP A 153 -1.67 16.26 -2.76
CA ASP A 153 -2.89 16.98 -3.13
C ASP A 153 -4.14 16.12 -2.87
N GLU A 154 -4.08 14.82 -3.19
CA GLU A 154 -5.17 13.89 -2.91
C GLU A 154 -5.23 13.46 -1.44
N ALA A 155 -4.10 13.30 -0.75
CA ALA A 155 -4.04 12.92 0.66
C ALA A 155 -4.77 13.93 1.56
N ASN A 156 -4.68 15.22 1.22
CA ASN A 156 -5.42 16.29 1.90
C ASN A 156 -6.95 16.12 1.84
N LYS A 157 -7.46 15.29 0.92
CA LYS A 157 -8.88 14.98 0.75
C LYS A 157 -9.28 13.64 1.36
N CYS A 158 -8.33 12.85 1.85
CA CYS A 158 -8.53 11.47 2.32
C CYS A 158 -8.53 11.33 3.85
N GLU A 159 -8.78 12.40 4.61
CA GLU A 159 -8.88 12.37 6.08
C GLU A 159 -7.71 11.67 6.80
N GLY A 160 -6.49 11.80 6.23
CA GLY A 160 -5.29 11.17 6.79
C GLY A 160 -5.14 9.67 6.51
N ARG A 161 -6.03 9.05 5.71
CA ARG A 161 -5.96 7.62 5.36
C ARG A 161 -5.06 7.34 4.15
N LEU A 162 -4.77 8.34 3.33
CA LEU A 162 -3.69 8.28 2.35
C LEU A 162 -2.48 8.99 2.94
N THR A 163 -1.43 8.23 3.28
CA THR A 163 -0.23 8.75 3.95
C THR A 163 0.98 8.70 3.04
N LEU A 164 1.93 9.61 3.27
CA LEU A 164 3.12 9.79 2.47
C LEU A 164 4.36 9.97 3.33
N SER A 165 5.47 9.38 2.90
CA SER A 165 6.78 9.59 3.52
C SER A 165 7.89 9.66 2.46
N GLU A 166 8.75 10.67 2.55
CA GLU A 166 9.98 10.76 1.75
C GLU A 166 11.18 10.45 2.65
N LYS A 167 11.92 9.38 2.34
CA LYS A 167 13.12 8.96 3.08
C LYS A 167 14.35 9.17 2.21
N ARG A 168 15.17 10.18 2.55
CA ARG A 168 16.45 10.44 1.86
C ARG A 168 17.60 9.77 2.58
N TYR A 169 18.34 8.94 1.85
CA TYR A 169 19.51 8.21 2.36
C TYR A 169 20.80 8.83 1.86
N PHE A 170 21.85 8.72 2.66
CA PHE A 170 23.22 9.11 2.29
C PHE A 170 23.36 10.58 1.85
N GLY A 171 22.54 11.47 2.42
CA GLY A 171 22.62 12.91 2.17
C GLY A 171 24.04 13.45 2.40
N GLY A 172 24.50 14.33 1.51
CA GLY A 172 25.84 14.92 1.57
C GLY A 172 26.98 14.04 1.02
N ARG A 173 26.72 12.75 0.70
CA ARG A 173 27.71 11.89 0.03
C ARG A 173 27.65 12.07 -1.50
N PRO A 174 28.79 12.00 -2.22
CA PRO A 174 28.81 12.00 -3.68
C PRO A 174 28.03 10.80 -4.24
N ARG A 175 27.28 10.99 -5.34
CA ARG A 175 26.56 9.91 -6.03
C ARG A 175 27.51 8.76 -6.39
N SER A 176 27.11 7.52 -6.11
CA SER A 176 27.88 6.33 -6.47
C SER A 176 26.96 5.18 -6.85
N LEU A 177 27.43 4.21 -7.64
CA LEU A 177 26.66 2.99 -7.87
C LEU A 177 26.56 2.15 -6.59
N LEU A 178 27.57 2.22 -5.72
CA LEU A 178 27.59 1.48 -4.46
C LEU A 178 26.40 1.85 -3.56
N MET A 179 26.09 3.15 -3.41
CA MET A 179 24.94 3.57 -2.58
C MET A 179 23.59 3.07 -3.09
N HIS A 180 23.48 2.75 -4.39
CA HIS A 180 22.28 2.11 -4.96
C HIS A 180 21.96 0.82 -4.23
N PHE A 181 22.98 0.05 -3.84
CA PHE A 181 22.82 -1.22 -3.15
C PHE A 181 22.92 -1.07 -1.63
N GLU A 182 23.75 -0.15 -1.11
CA GLU A 182 23.83 0.13 0.35
C GLU A 182 22.47 0.52 0.94
N ILE A 183 21.57 1.12 0.14
CA ILE A 183 20.22 1.47 0.61
C ILE A 183 19.42 0.23 1.03
N LEU A 184 19.67 -0.96 0.47
CA LEU A 184 18.96 -2.20 0.84
C LEU A 184 19.22 -2.59 2.30
N GLU A 185 20.40 -2.25 2.82
CA GLU A 185 20.79 -2.50 4.21
C GLU A 185 20.38 -1.35 5.13
N ALA A 186 20.33 -0.12 4.60
CA ALA A 186 20.01 1.08 5.37
C ALA A 186 18.51 1.40 5.45
N MET A 187 17.71 0.85 4.54
CA MET A 187 16.28 1.13 4.48
C MET A 187 15.55 0.58 5.71
N ASP A 188 14.49 1.27 6.10
CA ASP A 188 13.66 0.88 7.23
C ASP A 188 12.19 0.84 6.81
N ILE A 189 11.56 -0.31 7.03
CA ILE A 189 10.16 -0.62 6.74
C ILE A 189 9.30 -0.46 8.02
N SER A 190 9.88 0.03 9.12
CA SER A 190 9.12 0.38 10.33
C SER A 190 8.14 1.54 10.12
#